data_AF-A0A7L2RQK3-F1
#
_entry.id   AF-A0A7L2RQK3-F1
#
_cell.length_a   1.000
_cell.length_b   1.000
_cell.length_c   1.000
_cell.angle_alpha   90.00
_cell.angle_beta   90.00
_cell.angle_gamma   90.00
#
_symmetry.space_group_name_H-M   'P 1'
#
loop_
_entity.id
_entity.type
_entity.pdbx_description
1 polymer ?
#
loop_
_entity_poly.entity_id
_entity_poly.type
_entity_poly.pdbx_seq_one_letter_code
_entity_poly.pdbx_strand_id
1 'polypeptide(L)'
;MSGLPRSYNPFAEDDEEDAVAAVGAGGASGADRQRYLQQEVLRRSAATVDSTVRSLSLLYESERVGVAASEELVRQGEALKRTEQMVDKVDQDLKTSQKHINSIKSVWGGLVNYFKAKPPESKPEQNGAPEYCGNSKLKEAMMSSKEQESKYQESHPNLRRLDNSDNDFSKADLVSSVERDSYPKNQQLRAYHQKIDNNLDEMSSGLSRLKNLALGLQTEIEEQDDMLDRLTRKVETLDINIKNTDKKVRQL
;
A
#
# COMPACT_ATOMS: atom_id res chain seq x y z
N MET A 1 42.54 20.05 -29.74
CA MET A 1 42.34 18.65 -29.34
C MET A 1 41.50 18.66 -28.08
N SER A 2 40.27 18.16 -28.19
CA SER A 2 39.22 18.25 -27.17
C SER A 2 39.46 17.23 -26.06
N GLY A 3 39.53 17.67 -24.81
CA GLY A 3 39.61 16.79 -23.64
C GLY A 3 38.24 16.18 -23.32
N LEU A 4 38.17 14.86 -23.25
CA LEU A 4 36.99 14.13 -22.74
C LEU A 4 36.97 14.18 -21.20
N PRO A 5 35.80 14.35 -20.57
CA PRO A 5 35.67 14.32 -19.12
C PRO A 5 35.76 12.87 -18.62
N ARG A 6 36.64 12.65 -17.64
CA ARG A 6 36.82 11.37 -16.93
C ARG A 6 35.54 11.07 -16.15
N SER A 7 34.76 10.09 -16.58
CA SER A 7 33.60 9.61 -15.84
C SER A 7 34.07 8.94 -14.56
N TYR A 8 33.75 9.55 -13.41
CA TYR A 8 34.05 9.01 -12.09
C TYR A 8 33.11 7.81 -11.83
N ASN A 9 33.68 6.60 -11.84
CA ASN A 9 32.96 5.37 -11.55
C ASN A 9 33.09 5.06 -10.06
N PRO A 10 31.99 5.11 -9.26
CA PRO A 10 32.05 4.95 -7.80
C PRO A 10 32.34 3.52 -7.32
N PHE A 11 32.49 2.56 -8.25
CA PHE A 11 32.85 1.17 -8.00
C PHE A 11 34.23 0.77 -8.57
N ALA A 12 34.93 1.71 -9.21
CA ALA A 12 36.34 1.52 -9.54
C ALA A 12 37.15 1.84 -8.28
N GLU A 13 37.22 0.87 -7.36
CA GLU A 13 38.30 0.86 -6.37
C GLU A 13 39.63 0.83 -7.12
N ASP A 14 40.60 1.63 -6.66
CA ASP A 14 41.96 1.73 -7.19
C ASP A 14 42.68 0.38 -7.15
N ASP A 15 42.45 -0.48 -8.15
CA ASP A 15 43.28 -1.66 -8.46
C ASP A 15 44.46 -1.28 -9.38
N GLU A 16 45.00 -0.05 -9.25
CA GLU A 16 46.28 0.31 -9.90
C GLU A 16 47.45 -0.01 -8.98
N GLU A 17 48.04 -1.18 -9.22
CA GLU A 17 49.49 -1.43 -9.23
C GLU A 17 50.35 -0.70 -8.19
N ASP A 18 50.44 -1.25 -6.99
CA ASP A 18 51.58 -1.00 -6.08
C ASP A 18 52.81 -1.80 -6.56
N ALA A 19 53.30 -1.47 -7.74
CA ALA A 19 54.59 -1.91 -8.26
C ALA A 19 55.65 -0.83 -7.99
N VAL A 20 55.95 -0.56 -6.72
CA VAL A 20 57.09 0.27 -6.33
C VAL A 20 57.97 -0.40 -5.28
N ALA A 21 59.11 -0.86 -5.78
CA ALA A 21 60.43 -0.82 -5.16
C ALA A 21 60.57 -1.27 -3.69
N ALA A 22 61.05 -2.50 -3.53
CA ALA A 22 61.81 -2.90 -2.36
C ALA A 22 63.12 -2.11 -2.28
N VAL A 23 63.23 -1.11 -1.38
CA VAL A 23 64.43 -0.81 -0.53
C VAL A 23 64.00 0.18 0.58
N GLY A 24 64.22 -0.19 1.86
CA GLY A 24 64.57 0.80 2.90
C GLY A 24 63.62 0.97 4.10
N ALA A 25 63.89 0.20 5.16
CA ALA A 25 63.69 0.49 6.59
C ALA A 25 62.83 1.70 7.03
N GLY A 26 61.73 1.41 7.75
CA GLY A 26 61.07 2.37 8.64
C GLY A 26 59.74 1.83 9.16
N GLY A 27 59.71 1.33 10.40
CA GLY A 27 58.51 0.74 11.00
C GLY A 27 57.34 1.71 11.12
N ALA A 28 56.42 1.68 10.16
CA ALA A 28 55.04 2.09 10.40
C ALA A 28 54.40 1.00 11.27
N SER A 29 54.21 1.35 12.54
CA SER A 29 53.86 0.43 13.62
C SER A 29 52.63 -0.40 13.26
N GLY A 30 52.65 -1.72 13.51
CA GLY A 30 51.45 -2.56 13.41
C GLY A 30 50.26 -2.01 14.22
N ALA A 31 50.52 -1.13 15.20
CA ALA A 31 49.50 -0.39 15.94
C ALA A 31 48.76 0.65 15.08
N ASP A 32 49.42 1.33 14.15
CA ASP A 32 48.80 2.35 13.27
C ASP A 32 47.85 1.70 12.27
N ARG A 33 48.27 0.58 11.67
CA ARG A 33 47.41 -0.24 10.81
C ARG A 33 46.19 -0.77 11.57
N GLN A 34 46.38 -1.21 12.83
CA GLN A 34 45.27 -1.68 13.66
C GLN A 34 44.27 -0.58 14.01
N ARG A 35 44.74 0.66 14.24
CA ARG A 35 43.87 1.83 14.50
C ARG A 35 43.06 2.23 13.27
N TYR A 36 43.71 2.29 12.10
CA TYR A 36 43.04 2.56 10.83
C TYR A 36 41.90 1.56 10.56
N LEU A 37 42.19 0.25 10.70
CA LEU A 37 41.18 -0.80 10.51
C LEU A 37 40.01 -0.68 11.50
N GLN A 38 40.28 -0.35 12.76
CA GLN A 38 39.21 -0.12 13.75
C GLN A 38 38.33 1.08 13.37
N GLN A 39 38.93 2.19 12.95
CA GLN A 39 38.19 3.37 12.51
C GLN A 39 37.35 3.06 11.27
N GLU A 40 37.91 2.32 10.31
CA GLU A 40 37.19 1.94 9.09
C GLU A 40 36.01 1.01 9.39
N VAL A 41 36.17 0.03 10.29
CA VAL A 41 35.07 -0.83 10.73
C VAL A 41 33.96 -0.01 11.40
N LEU A 42 34.30 0.93 12.29
CA LEU A 42 33.32 1.80 12.94
C LEU A 42 32.62 2.74 11.96
N ARG A 43 33.36 3.28 10.98
CA ARG A 43 32.81 4.13 9.91
C ARG A 43 31.81 3.35 9.08
N ARG A 44 32.17 2.13 8.66
CA ARG A 44 31.28 1.25 7.88
C ARG A 44 30.06 0.85 8.69
N SER A 45 30.21 0.49 9.96
CA SER A 45 29.06 0.12 10.80
C SER A 45 28.10 1.29 11.00
N ALA A 46 28.60 2.50 11.21
CA ALA A 46 27.77 3.70 11.30
C ALA A 46 27.04 3.98 9.98
N ALA A 47 27.74 3.93 8.85
CA ALA A 47 27.13 4.10 7.52
C ALA A 47 26.04 3.06 7.23
N THR A 48 26.22 1.81 7.67
CA THR A 48 25.20 0.75 7.55
C THR A 48 23.97 1.05 8.39
N VAL A 49 24.14 1.52 9.63
CA VAL A 49 23.01 1.92 10.49
C VAL A 49 22.23 3.07 9.86
N ASP A 50 22.90 4.09 9.35
CA ASP A 50 22.24 5.21 8.67
C ASP A 50 21.47 4.73 7.44
N SER A 51 22.02 3.75 6.71
CA SER A 51 21.37 3.13 5.56
C SER A 51 20.10 2.37 5.95
N THR A 52 20.14 1.57 7.02
CA THR A 52 18.97 0.82 7.49
C THR A 52 17.90 1.76 8.03
N VAL A 53 18.27 2.84 8.74
CA VAL A 53 17.33 3.88 9.19
C VAL A 53 16.63 4.57 8.02
N ARG A 54 17.36 4.94 6.96
CA ARG A 54 16.75 5.52 5.75
C ARG A 54 15.80 4.53 5.06
N SER A 55 16.24 3.27 4.93
CA SER A 55 15.44 2.21 4.29
C SER A 55 14.14 1.97 5.04
N LEU A 56 14.22 1.93 6.36
CA LEU A 56 13.06 1.79 7.24
C LEU A 56 12.10 2.98 7.06
N SER A 57 12.60 4.22 7.01
CA SER A 57 11.77 5.40 6.73
C SER A 57 11.03 5.31 5.40
N LEU A 58 11.71 4.88 4.33
CA LEU A 58 11.09 4.70 3.02
C LEU A 58 10.03 3.59 3.04
N LEU A 59 10.28 2.53 3.79
CA LEU A 59 9.35 1.42 3.95
C LEU A 59 8.05 1.90 4.57
N TYR A 60 8.11 2.64 5.67
CA TYR A 60 6.92 3.15 6.34
C TYR A 60 6.17 4.18 5.51
N GLU A 61 6.88 5.04 4.77
CA GLU A 61 6.24 5.94 3.81
C GLU A 61 5.50 5.15 2.72
N SER A 62 6.12 4.11 2.18
CA SER A 62 5.50 3.23 1.18
C SER A 62 4.28 2.51 1.75
N GLU A 63 4.34 2.09 3.01
CA GLU A 63 3.26 1.42 3.72
C GLU A 63 2.05 2.36 3.88
N ARG A 64 2.26 3.60 4.34
CA ARG A 64 1.22 4.62 4.44
C ARG A 64 0.57 4.91 3.10
N VAL A 65 1.36 5.07 2.04
CA VAL A 65 0.83 5.28 0.68
C VAL A 65 0.03 4.07 0.21
N GLY A 66 0.50 2.85 0.51
CA GLY A 66 -0.19 1.61 0.20
C GLY A 66 -1.55 1.49 0.92
N VAL A 67 -1.63 1.87 2.19
CA VAL A 67 -2.90 1.92 2.95
C VAL A 67 -3.85 2.93 2.33
N ALA A 68 -3.39 4.15 2.04
CA ALA A 68 -4.25 5.18 1.42
C ALA A 68 -4.78 4.74 0.05
N ALA A 69 -3.93 4.10 -0.77
CA ALA A 69 -4.35 3.52 -2.04
C ALA A 69 -5.37 2.39 -1.87
N SER A 70 -5.20 1.56 -0.84
CA SER A 70 -6.12 0.47 -0.49
C SER A 70 -7.49 1.00 -0.08
N GLU A 71 -7.54 2.04 0.75
CA GLU A 71 -8.78 2.70 1.17
C GLU A 71 -9.54 3.28 -0.03
N GLU A 72 -8.81 3.90 -0.97
CA GLU A 72 -9.39 4.44 -2.19
C GLU A 72 -9.93 3.35 -3.13
N LEU A 73 -9.22 2.24 -3.30
CA LEU A 73 -9.72 1.13 -4.11
C LEU A 73 -11.00 0.54 -3.54
N VAL A 74 -11.08 0.31 -2.22
CA VAL A 74 -12.33 -0.15 -1.58
C VAL A 74 -13.48 0.82 -1.89
N ARG A 75 -13.24 2.13 -1.79
CA ARG A 75 -14.24 3.16 -2.12
C ARG A 75 -14.68 3.10 -3.58
N GLN A 76 -13.74 2.86 -4.51
CA GLN A 76 -14.03 2.70 -5.93
C GLN A 76 -14.85 1.43 -6.21
N GLY A 77 -14.50 0.30 -5.59
CA GLY A 77 -15.24 -0.96 -5.69
C GLY A 77 -16.70 -0.80 -5.26
N GLU A 78 -16.96 -0.08 -4.16
CA GLU A 78 -18.32 0.26 -3.75
C GLU A 78 -19.07 1.10 -4.79
N ALA A 79 -18.41 2.08 -5.39
CA ALA A 79 -19.01 2.93 -6.41
C ALA A 79 -19.39 2.12 -7.66
N LEU A 80 -18.53 1.20 -8.10
CA LEU A 80 -18.82 0.29 -9.21
C LEU A 80 -20.02 -0.59 -8.90
N LYS A 81 -20.10 -1.18 -7.70
CA LYS A 81 -21.22 -2.02 -7.27
C LYS A 81 -22.55 -1.25 -7.26
N ARG A 82 -22.55 -0.02 -6.72
CA ARG A 82 -23.74 0.85 -6.75
C ARG A 82 -24.16 1.19 -8.18
N THR A 83 -23.18 1.40 -9.06
CA THR A 83 -23.44 1.68 -10.49
C THR A 83 -24.05 0.46 -11.18
N GLU A 84 -23.55 -0.74 -10.93
CA GLU A 84 -24.11 -1.99 -11.45
C GLU A 84 -25.58 -2.19 -11.03
N GLN A 85 -25.88 -1.97 -9.75
CA GLN A 85 -27.26 -2.04 -9.25
C GLN A 85 -28.18 -0.99 -9.89
N MET A 86 -27.67 0.21 -10.13
CA MET A 86 -28.43 1.25 -10.83
C MET A 86 -28.74 0.83 -12.26
N VAL A 87 -27.76 0.30 -13.00
CA VAL A 87 -27.94 -0.17 -14.37
C VAL A 87 -28.98 -1.30 -14.44
N ASP A 88 -28.92 -2.25 -13.51
CA ASP A 88 -29.91 -3.34 -13.42
C ASP A 88 -31.33 -2.80 -13.15
N LYS A 89 -31.45 -1.80 -12.27
CA LYS A 89 -32.73 -1.14 -11.98
C LYS A 89 -33.29 -0.43 -13.21
N VAL A 90 -32.47 0.33 -13.94
CA VAL A 90 -32.92 1.05 -15.14
C VAL A 90 -33.34 0.05 -16.23
N ASP A 91 -32.66 -1.07 -16.39
CA ASP A 91 -33.09 -2.13 -17.32
C ASP A 91 -34.46 -2.72 -16.94
N GLN A 92 -34.72 -2.95 -15.64
CA GLN A 92 -36.01 -3.41 -15.15
C GLN A 92 -37.12 -2.38 -15.35
N ASP A 93 -36.85 -1.11 -15.06
CA ASP A 93 -37.78 0.01 -15.25
C ASP A 93 -38.11 0.19 -16.74
N LEU A 94 -37.11 0.02 -17.62
CA LEU A 94 -37.31 0.06 -19.06
C LEU A 94 -38.19 -1.10 -19.55
N LYS A 95 -37.97 -2.32 -19.07
CA LYS A 95 -38.82 -3.48 -19.40
C LYS A 95 -40.28 -3.25 -18.98
N THR A 96 -40.49 -2.65 -17.81
CA THR A 96 -41.84 -2.29 -17.32
C THR A 96 -42.45 -1.20 -18.20
N SER A 97 -41.69 -0.15 -18.52
CA SER A 97 -42.11 0.93 -19.43
C SER A 97 -42.49 0.38 -20.80
N GLN A 98 -41.75 -0.59 -21.32
CA GLN A 98 -42.05 -1.25 -22.60
C GLN A 98 -43.39 -2.00 -22.58
N LYS A 99 -43.76 -2.64 -21.46
CA LYS A 99 -45.08 -3.27 -21.29
C LYS A 99 -46.19 -2.23 -21.30
N HIS A 100 -46.00 -1.09 -20.63
CA HIS A 100 -46.97 0.01 -20.64
C HIS A 100 -47.15 0.61 -22.04
N ILE A 101 -46.06 0.88 -22.77
CA ILE A 101 -46.11 1.35 -24.17
C ILE A 101 -46.89 0.37 -25.06
N ASN A 102 -46.65 -0.93 -24.91
CA ASN A 102 -47.39 -1.95 -25.66
C ASN A 102 -48.88 -1.97 -25.30
N SER A 103 -49.23 -1.76 -24.02
CA SER A 103 -50.63 -1.65 -23.58
C SER A 103 -51.33 -0.40 -24.13
N ILE A 104 -50.62 0.72 -24.28
CA ILE A 104 -51.16 1.97 -24.87
C ILE A 104 -51.41 1.81 -26.37
N LYS A 105 -50.62 1.01 -27.11
CA LYS A 105 -50.99 0.66 -28.50
C LYS A 105 -52.26 -0.20 -28.59
N SER A 106 -52.62 -0.89 -27.51
CA SER A 106 -53.66 -1.93 -27.49
C SER A 106 -55.05 -1.42 -27.08
N VAL A 107 -55.35 -0.12 -27.23
CA VAL A 107 -56.66 0.48 -26.87
C VAL A 107 -57.84 -0.01 -27.75
N TRP A 108 -57.59 -0.83 -28.76
CA TRP A 108 -58.63 -1.55 -29.52
C TRP A 108 -59.10 -2.88 -28.85
N GLY A 109 -58.89 -3.05 -27.53
CA GLY A 109 -59.35 -4.21 -26.76
C GLY A 109 -59.89 -3.93 -25.35
N GLY A 110 -60.15 -2.65 -25.03
CA GLY A 110 -60.37 -2.13 -23.66
C GLY A 110 -61.67 -2.49 -22.93
N LEU A 111 -62.53 -3.39 -23.45
CA LEU A 111 -63.81 -3.72 -22.79
C LEU A 111 -63.86 -5.09 -22.09
N VAL A 112 -62.86 -5.97 -22.26
CA VAL A 112 -62.96 -7.35 -21.75
C VAL A 112 -62.16 -7.59 -20.45
N ASN A 113 -61.19 -6.73 -20.11
CA ASN A 113 -60.30 -6.96 -18.96
C ASN A 113 -60.80 -6.39 -17.63
N TYR A 114 -61.98 -5.75 -17.59
CA TYR A 114 -62.59 -5.27 -16.33
C TYR A 114 -63.15 -6.41 -15.45
N PHE A 115 -63.20 -7.65 -15.97
CA PHE A 115 -63.74 -8.83 -15.27
C PHE A 115 -62.70 -9.72 -14.58
N LYS A 116 -61.40 -9.37 -14.58
CA LYS A 116 -60.37 -10.19 -13.92
C LYS A 116 -59.73 -9.44 -12.75
N ALA A 117 -59.92 -9.97 -11.55
CA ALA A 117 -59.47 -9.41 -10.28
C ALA A 117 -57.95 -9.14 -10.25
N LYS A 118 -57.57 -8.02 -9.64
CA LYS A 118 -56.18 -7.61 -9.42
C LYS A 118 -55.46 -8.59 -8.48
N PRO A 119 -54.25 -9.08 -8.82
CA PRO A 119 -53.36 -9.67 -7.82
C PRO A 119 -52.74 -8.57 -6.94
N PRO A 120 -52.37 -8.88 -5.69
CA PRO A 120 -51.93 -7.90 -4.70
C PRO A 120 -50.56 -7.29 -5.05
N GLU A 121 -50.43 -5.99 -4.80
CA GLU A 121 -49.20 -5.20 -4.88
C GLU A 121 -48.08 -5.83 -4.02
N SER A 122 -46.97 -6.20 -4.67
CA SER A 122 -45.72 -6.48 -3.97
C SER A 122 -45.10 -5.15 -3.53
N LYS A 123 -44.92 -5.01 -2.21
CA LYS A 123 -44.26 -3.87 -1.53
C LYS A 123 -42.89 -3.58 -2.16
N PRO A 124 -42.43 -2.31 -2.15
CA PRO A 124 -41.03 -2.02 -2.45
C PRO A 124 -40.16 -2.67 -1.38
N GLU A 125 -39.35 -3.66 -1.79
CA GLU A 125 -38.32 -4.22 -0.93
C GLU A 125 -37.39 -3.09 -0.48
N GLN A 126 -37.30 -2.92 0.84
CA GLN A 126 -36.29 -2.08 1.46
C GLN A 126 -34.93 -2.62 1.03
N ASN A 127 -34.22 -1.80 0.24
CA ASN A 127 -32.80 -1.92 -0.01
C ASN A 127 -32.04 -1.83 1.32
N GLY A 128 -31.90 -2.96 2.01
CA GLY A 128 -30.79 -3.15 2.95
C GLY A 128 -29.53 -3.17 2.11
N ALA A 129 -28.74 -2.08 2.17
CA ALA A 129 -27.46 -2.01 1.50
C ALA A 129 -26.65 -3.25 1.89
N PRO A 130 -26.25 -4.13 0.95
CA PRO A 130 -25.28 -5.14 1.27
C PRO A 130 -23.97 -4.39 1.45
N GLU A 131 -23.56 -4.22 2.71
CA GLU A 131 -22.21 -3.79 3.08
C GLU A 131 -21.24 -4.52 2.16
N TYR A 132 -20.59 -3.74 1.31
CA TYR A 132 -19.49 -4.26 0.53
C TYR A 132 -18.34 -4.41 1.51
N CYS A 133 -18.18 -5.60 2.04
CA CYS A 133 -16.89 -6.00 2.54
C CYS A 133 -16.00 -6.11 1.30
N GLY A 134 -15.27 -5.03 0.98
CA GLY A 134 -14.10 -5.11 0.09
C GLY A 134 -13.20 -6.26 0.52
N ASN A 135 -12.37 -6.75 -0.40
CA ASN A 135 -11.66 -8.02 -0.23
C ASN A 135 -11.12 -8.19 1.21
N SER A 136 -11.56 -9.26 1.90
CA SER A 136 -11.29 -9.43 3.35
C SER A 136 -9.79 -9.43 3.68
N LYS A 137 -8.96 -9.89 2.75
CA LYS A 137 -7.50 -9.88 2.87
C LYS A 137 -6.92 -8.47 2.78
N LEU A 138 -7.45 -7.64 1.86
CA LEU A 138 -7.02 -6.24 1.75
C LEU A 138 -7.37 -5.47 3.03
N LYS A 139 -8.58 -5.69 3.57
CA LYS A 139 -9.02 -5.07 4.83
C LYS A 139 -8.14 -5.49 6.02
N GLU A 140 -7.81 -6.78 6.12
CA GLU A 140 -6.91 -7.29 7.17
C GLU A 140 -5.50 -6.70 7.04
N ALA A 141 -4.95 -6.65 5.81
CA ALA A 141 -3.65 -6.05 5.55
C ALA A 141 -3.61 -4.55 5.93
N MET A 142 -4.67 -3.80 5.60
CA MET A 142 -4.81 -2.40 6.00
C MET A 142 -4.86 -2.23 7.51
N MET A 143 -5.63 -3.05 8.23
CA MET A 143 -5.74 -2.95 9.70
C MET A 143 -4.39 -3.24 10.39
N SER A 144 -3.71 -4.31 9.97
CA SER A 144 -2.38 -4.66 10.50
C SER A 144 -1.35 -3.56 10.24
N SER A 145 -1.42 -2.93 9.07
CA SER A 145 -0.55 -1.83 8.69
C SER A 145 -0.80 -0.55 9.51
N LYS A 146 -2.08 -0.18 9.68
CA LYS A 146 -2.51 1.02 10.42
C LYS A 146 -2.19 0.95 11.92
N GLU A 147 -2.22 -0.25 12.50
CA GLU A 147 -1.79 -0.46 13.89
C GLU A 147 -0.29 -0.16 14.07
N GLN A 148 0.53 -0.58 13.10
CA GLN A 148 1.98 -0.36 13.17
C GLN A 148 2.37 1.09 12.87
N GLU A 149 1.61 1.79 12.02
CA GLU A 149 1.83 3.20 11.71
C GLU A 149 1.80 4.07 12.98
N SER A 150 0.89 3.77 13.92
CA SER A 150 0.76 4.51 15.18
C SER A 150 2.03 4.37 16.05
N LYS A 151 2.54 3.14 16.18
CA LYS A 151 3.76 2.83 16.96
C LYS A 151 4.99 3.54 16.37
N TYR A 152 5.00 3.73 15.05
CA TYR A 152 6.09 4.40 14.36
C TYR A 152 6.01 5.93 14.45
N GLN A 153 4.80 6.51 14.36
CA GLN A 153 4.60 7.96 14.58
C GLN A 153 5.04 8.38 15.99
N GLU A 154 4.89 7.50 16.98
CA GLU A 154 5.36 7.72 18.34
C GLU A 154 6.90 7.67 18.49
N SER A 155 7.60 6.87 17.66
CA SER A 155 9.04 6.64 17.77
C SER A 155 9.90 7.49 16.84
N HIS A 156 9.32 8.17 15.84
CA HIS A 156 10.11 8.89 14.83
C HIS A 156 10.45 10.34 15.19
N PRO A 157 11.76 10.72 15.18
CA PRO A 157 12.19 12.08 15.49
C PRO A 157 11.67 13.13 14.48
N ASN A 158 11.33 12.72 13.24
CA ASN A 158 10.77 13.60 12.20
C ASN A 158 9.23 13.67 12.17
N LEU A 159 8.52 12.87 12.99
CA LEU A 159 7.05 12.82 13.05
C LEU A 159 6.50 13.16 14.44
N ARG A 160 7.37 13.39 15.43
CA ARG A 160 7.00 14.04 16.68
C ARG A 160 6.27 15.35 16.35
N ARG A 161 4.96 15.37 16.56
CA ARG A 161 4.28 16.62 16.87
C ARG A 161 5.05 17.21 18.04
N LEU A 162 5.59 18.42 17.86
CA LEU A 162 6.23 19.17 18.93
C LEU A 162 5.20 19.38 20.05
N ASP A 163 5.13 18.45 20.97
CA ASP A 163 4.67 18.71 22.34
C ASP A 163 5.93 18.80 23.17
N ASN A 164 6.31 20.04 23.48
CA ASN A 164 7.41 20.35 24.39
C ASN A 164 7.04 19.82 25.78
N SER A 165 7.58 18.67 26.13
CA SER A 165 7.79 18.31 27.52
C SER A 165 9.25 17.93 27.68
N ASP A 166 10.04 18.96 27.98
CA ASP A 166 11.35 18.83 28.58
C ASP A 166 11.26 17.98 29.86
N ASN A 167 12.38 17.32 30.17
CA ASN A 167 12.67 16.48 31.35
C ASN A 167 12.43 14.98 31.15
N ASP A 168 13.49 14.24 30.80
CA ASP A 168 14.18 13.41 31.80
C ASP A 168 15.36 12.66 31.13
N PHE A 169 16.55 13.26 31.21
CA PHE A 169 17.81 12.59 30.91
C PHE A 169 18.66 12.62 32.17
N SER A 170 18.22 11.96 33.24
CA SER A 170 19.06 11.74 34.42
C SER A 170 18.55 10.59 35.29
N LYS A 171 18.77 9.34 34.87
CA LYS A 171 19.11 8.28 35.84
C LYS A 171 19.78 7.09 35.17
N ALA A 172 21.11 7.17 35.09
CA ALA A 172 21.95 6.00 34.93
C ALA A 172 21.80 5.13 36.18
N ASP A 173 21.11 4.00 36.04
CA ASP A 173 21.02 2.98 37.09
C ASP A 173 22.30 2.13 37.03
N LEU A 174 23.24 2.49 37.92
CA LEU A 174 24.30 1.62 38.37
C LEU A 174 23.64 0.47 39.14
N VAL A 175 23.80 -0.77 38.66
CA VAL A 175 23.99 -2.03 39.41
C VAL A 175 23.51 -3.21 38.56
N SER A 176 24.45 -3.97 38.00
CA SER A 176 24.45 -5.44 38.09
C SER A 176 25.75 -5.97 37.49
N SER A 177 26.70 -6.25 38.37
CA SER A 177 27.91 -7.01 38.06
C SER A 177 27.52 -8.46 37.76
N VAL A 178 27.55 -8.83 36.49
CA VAL A 178 27.82 -10.21 36.09
C VAL A 178 29.02 -10.19 35.17
N GLU A 179 30.12 -10.63 35.74
CA GLU A 179 31.36 -11.02 35.09
C GLU A 179 31.02 -12.00 33.96
N ARG A 180 31.03 -11.50 32.73
CA ARG A 180 31.22 -12.32 31.54
C ARG A 180 32.47 -11.80 30.86
N ASP A 181 33.45 -12.68 30.72
CA ASP A 181 34.62 -12.49 29.87
C ASP A 181 34.23 -11.85 28.54
N SER A 182 34.52 -10.57 28.36
CA SER A 182 34.40 -9.91 27.06
C SER A 182 35.21 -8.63 27.05
N TYR A 183 36.29 -8.67 26.29
CA TYR A 183 37.12 -7.52 25.94
C TYR A 183 36.29 -6.24 25.68
N PRO A 184 36.52 -5.14 26.42
CA PRO A 184 35.76 -3.90 26.29
C PRO A 184 35.99 -3.15 24.97
N LYS A 185 36.95 -3.59 24.14
CA LYS A 185 37.32 -2.92 22.88
C LYS A 185 36.25 -2.96 21.78
N ASN A 186 35.18 -3.75 21.93
CA ASN A 186 34.15 -3.94 20.89
C ASN A 186 32.73 -3.57 21.33
N GLN A 187 32.53 -2.92 22.48
CA GLN A 187 31.17 -2.60 22.96
C GLN A 187 30.41 -1.69 21.97
N GLN A 188 31.07 -0.67 21.43
CA GLN A 188 30.48 0.23 20.43
C GLN A 188 30.13 -0.50 19.13
N LEU A 189 31.00 -1.39 18.67
CA LEU A 189 30.75 -2.19 17.48
C LEU A 189 29.58 -3.16 17.69
N ARG A 190 29.50 -3.82 18.85
CA ARG A 190 28.36 -4.66 19.22
C ARG A 190 27.06 -3.87 19.26
N ALA A 191 27.08 -2.64 19.80
CA ALA A 191 25.90 -1.77 19.81
C ALA A 191 25.45 -1.40 18.38
N TYR A 192 26.39 -1.15 17.45
CA TYR A 192 26.03 -0.93 16.04
C TYR A 192 25.42 -2.19 15.40
N HIS A 193 26.02 -3.37 15.59
CA HIS A 193 25.45 -4.61 15.07
C HIS A 193 24.05 -4.88 15.61
N GLN A 194 23.84 -4.72 16.91
CA GLN A 194 22.52 -4.90 17.52
C GLN A 194 21.48 -3.92 16.94
N LYS A 195 21.86 -2.67 16.67
CA LYS A 195 20.97 -1.70 15.99
C LYS A 195 20.67 -2.12 14.56
N ILE A 196 21.67 -2.61 13.83
CA ILE A 196 21.48 -3.10 12.46
C ILE A 196 20.51 -4.28 12.46
N ASP A 197 20.72 -5.27 13.34
CA ASP A 197 19.86 -6.45 13.43
C ASP A 197 18.41 -6.07 13.76
N ASN A 198 18.20 -5.20 14.76
CA ASN A 198 16.88 -4.69 15.08
C ASN A 198 16.21 -3.98 13.89
N ASN A 199 16.94 -3.11 13.19
CA ASN A 199 16.42 -2.41 12.02
C ASN A 199 16.08 -3.41 10.89
N LEU A 200 16.88 -4.45 10.69
CA LEU A 200 16.63 -5.48 9.68
C LEU A 200 15.40 -6.33 10.02
N ASP A 201 15.18 -6.65 11.29
CA ASP A 201 13.97 -7.36 11.74
C ASP A 201 12.71 -6.51 11.52
N GLU A 202 12.78 -5.21 11.82
CA GLU A 202 11.69 -4.27 11.53
C GLU A 202 11.44 -4.13 10.04
N MET A 203 12.50 -4.04 9.23
CA MET A 203 12.41 -4.02 7.76
C MET A 203 11.77 -5.30 7.23
N SER A 204 12.16 -6.47 7.72
CA SER A 204 11.58 -7.76 7.32
C SER A 204 10.08 -7.83 7.61
N SER A 205 9.68 -7.38 8.81
CA SER A 205 8.28 -7.29 9.21
C SER A 205 7.52 -6.28 8.34
N GLY A 206 8.11 -5.13 8.07
CA GLY A 206 7.53 -4.10 7.20
C GLY A 206 7.35 -4.55 5.76
N LEU A 207 8.33 -5.24 5.19
CA LEU A 207 8.24 -5.79 3.83
C LEU A 207 7.15 -6.86 3.75
N SER A 208 6.96 -7.64 4.81
CA SER A 208 5.87 -8.61 4.89
C SER A 208 4.49 -7.93 4.88
N ARG A 209 4.33 -6.80 5.59
CA ARG A 209 3.09 -6.00 5.54
C ARG A 209 2.87 -5.38 4.16
N LEU A 210 3.90 -4.77 3.57
CA LEU A 210 3.84 -4.24 2.21
C LEU A 210 3.45 -5.32 1.19
N LYS A 211 3.99 -6.52 1.32
CA LYS A 211 3.61 -7.67 0.47
C LYS A 211 2.13 -8.01 0.63
N ASN A 212 1.62 -8.05 1.86
CA ASN A 212 0.22 -8.36 2.11
C ASN A 212 -0.70 -7.27 1.53
N LEU A 213 -0.33 -5.99 1.66
CA LEU A 213 -1.02 -4.88 1.00
C LEU A 213 -1.01 -5.06 -0.52
N ALA A 214 0.16 -5.31 -1.12
CA ALA A 214 0.30 -5.50 -2.57
C ALA A 214 -0.56 -6.66 -3.11
N LEU A 215 -0.59 -7.79 -2.39
CA LEU A 215 -1.44 -8.93 -2.76
C LEU A 215 -2.93 -8.60 -2.62
N GLY A 216 -3.33 -7.91 -1.56
CA GLY A 216 -4.71 -7.48 -1.37
C GLY A 216 -5.16 -6.47 -2.44
N LEU A 217 -4.30 -5.50 -2.77
CA LEU A 217 -4.51 -4.53 -3.84
C LEU A 217 -4.68 -5.22 -5.19
N GLN A 218 -3.83 -6.21 -5.50
CA GLN A 218 -3.92 -6.98 -6.74
C GLN A 218 -5.27 -7.71 -6.84
N THR A 219 -5.71 -8.38 -5.78
CA THR A 219 -7.00 -9.10 -5.81
C THR A 219 -8.19 -8.14 -5.94
N GLU A 220 -8.15 -6.99 -5.25
CA GLU A 220 -9.21 -5.97 -5.38
C GLU A 220 -9.27 -5.39 -6.80
N ILE A 221 -8.14 -5.16 -7.46
CA ILE A 221 -8.09 -4.71 -8.86
C ILE A 221 -8.68 -5.77 -9.79
N GLU A 222 -8.32 -7.05 -9.63
CA GLU A 222 -8.88 -8.15 -10.43
C GLU A 222 -10.41 -8.26 -10.29
N GLU A 223 -10.92 -8.12 -9.05
CA GLU A 223 -12.37 -8.12 -8.80
C GLU A 223 -13.08 -6.92 -9.44
N GLN A 224 -12.46 -5.74 -9.40
CA GLN A 224 -13.00 -4.53 -10.03
C GLN A 224 -12.96 -4.59 -11.55
N ASP A 225 -11.93 -5.18 -12.14
CA ASP A 225 -11.81 -5.39 -13.59
C ASP A 225 -12.96 -6.28 -14.10
N ASP A 226 -13.21 -7.40 -13.43
CA ASP A 226 -14.35 -8.28 -13.71
C ASP A 226 -15.70 -7.54 -13.58
N MET A 227 -15.82 -6.63 -12.61
CA MET A 227 -17.02 -5.82 -12.43
C MET A 227 -17.21 -4.78 -13.54
N LEU A 228 -16.13 -4.11 -13.95
CA LEU A 228 -16.13 -3.16 -15.07
C LEU A 228 -16.54 -3.83 -16.38
N ASP A 229 -16.04 -5.04 -16.65
CA ASP A 229 -16.39 -5.82 -17.82
C ASP A 229 -17.90 -6.14 -17.87
N ARG A 230 -18.45 -6.62 -16.74
CA ARG A 230 -19.90 -6.89 -16.62
C ARG A 230 -20.72 -5.62 -16.76
N LEU A 231 -20.32 -4.56 -16.08
CA LEU A 231 -21.01 -3.27 -16.11
C LEU A 231 -21.05 -2.70 -17.51
N THR A 232 -19.93 -2.75 -18.24
CA THR A 232 -19.83 -2.28 -19.63
C THR A 232 -20.83 -2.99 -20.52
N ARG A 233 -20.88 -4.34 -20.49
CA ARG A 233 -21.85 -5.12 -21.27
C ARG A 233 -23.30 -4.81 -20.92
N LYS A 234 -23.60 -4.62 -19.62
CA LYS A 234 -24.94 -4.24 -19.15
C LYS A 234 -25.34 -2.85 -19.65
N VAL A 235 -24.43 -1.88 -19.57
CA VAL A 235 -24.65 -0.50 -20.04
C VAL A 235 -24.87 -0.46 -21.56
N GLU A 236 -24.08 -1.19 -22.35
CA GLU A 236 -24.27 -1.29 -23.81
C GLU A 236 -25.65 -1.86 -24.16
N THR A 237 -26.06 -2.94 -23.48
CA THR A 237 -27.38 -3.54 -23.67
C THR A 237 -28.50 -2.57 -23.29
N LEU A 238 -28.33 -1.87 -22.17
CA LEU A 238 -29.27 -0.87 -21.69
C LEU A 238 -29.41 0.30 -22.68
N ASP A 239 -28.32 0.81 -23.23
CA ASP A 239 -28.34 1.89 -24.23
C ASP A 239 -29.12 1.47 -25.50
N ILE A 240 -28.90 0.26 -26.00
CA ILE A 240 -29.66 -0.29 -27.14
C ILE A 240 -31.15 -0.36 -26.79
N ASN A 241 -31.48 -0.86 -25.60
CA ASN A 241 -32.86 -0.98 -25.13
C ASN A 241 -33.53 0.40 -25.01
N ILE A 242 -32.85 1.40 -24.44
CA ILE A 242 -33.33 2.78 -24.32
C ILE A 242 -33.62 3.37 -25.71
N LYS A 243 -32.69 3.24 -26.66
CA LYS A 243 -32.88 3.71 -28.04
C LYS A 243 -34.08 3.07 -28.72
N ASN A 244 -34.29 1.77 -28.49
CA ASN A 244 -35.44 1.05 -29.06
C ASN A 244 -36.77 1.49 -28.42
N THR A 245 -36.79 1.70 -27.11
CA THR A 245 -37.97 2.19 -26.40
C THR A 245 -38.29 3.63 -26.80
N ASP A 246 -37.31 4.53 -26.90
CA ASP A 246 -37.49 5.92 -27.37
C ASP A 246 -38.13 5.96 -28.77
N LYS A 247 -37.62 5.15 -29.72
CA LYS A 247 -38.24 5.02 -31.06
C LYS A 247 -39.71 4.59 -30.99
N LYS A 248 -40.05 3.64 -30.12
CA LYS A 248 -41.45 3.18 -29.98
C LYS A 248 -42.35 4.24 -29.36
N VAL A 249 -41.85 5.01 -28.39
CA VAL A 249 -42.58 6.13 -27.78
C VAL A 249 -42.85 7.21 -28.81
N ARG A 250 -41.88 7.56 -29.66
CA ARG A 250 -42.08 8.53 -30.75
C ARG A 250 -43.09 8.08 -31.82
N GLN A 251 -43.39 6.79 -31.89
CA GLN A 251 -44.36 6.19 -32.80
C GLN A 251 -45.74 5.94 -32.16
N LEU A 252 -45.90 6.24 -30.86
CA LEU A 252 -47.21 6.33 -30.21
C LEU A 252 -47.87 7.66 -30.58
#